data_AF-A0A2V6X6U5-F1
#
_entry.id   AF-A0A2V6X6U5-F1
#
_cell.length_a   1.000
_cell.length_b   1.000
_cell.length_c   1.000
_cell.angle_alpha   90.00
_cell.angle_beta   90.00
_cell.angle_gamma   90.00
#
_symmetry.space_group_name_H-M   'P 1'
#
loop_
_entity.id
_entity.type
_entity.pdbx_description
1 polymer ?
#
loop_
_entity_poly.entity_id
_entity_poly.type
_entity_poly.pdbx_seq_one_letter_code
_entity_poly.pdbx_strand_id
1 'polypeptide(L)'
;MSRRNAGESLTVIRLAPDAIIKVLTTFIDATIMARSHPVQPDDDLELAGLDSMALLKILLFIEAEYGFWMPDEDLVEENIRTVRALATYISRRRSES
;
A
#
# COMPACT_ATOMS: atom_id res chain seq x y z
N MET A 1 24.87 11.03 -41.85
CA MET A 1 25.14 9.72 -41.19
C MET A 1 24.28 9.64 -39.94
N SER A 2 23.49 8.57 -39.87
CA SER A 2 22.48 8.30 -38.84
C SER A 2 23.05 7.36 -37.78
N ARG A 3 22.65 7.54 -36.51
CA ARG A 3 22.38 6.55 -35.44
C ARG A 3 22.12 7.35 -34.14
N ARG A 4 20.85 7.63 -33.80
CA ARG A 4 19.98 6.90 -32.85
C ARG A 4 20.57 6.87 -31.42
N ASN A 5 20.09 7.71 -30.51
CA ASN A 5 18.89 7.56 -29.64
C ASN A 5 19.09 6.54 -28.51
N ALA A 6 19.16 7.03 -27.28
CA ALA A 6 18.85 6.31 -26.05
C ALA A 6 18.35 7.34 -25.05
N GLY A 7 17.08 7.73 -25.20
CA GLY A 7 16.33 8.24 -24.07
C GLY A 7 16.41 7.17 -22.98
N GLU A 8 16.94 7.54 -21.82
CA GLU A 8 16.73 6.81 -20.59
C GLU A 8 15.22 6.74 -20.38
N SER A 9 14.64 5.63 -20.83
CA SER A 9 13.26 5.28 -20.53
C SER A 9 13.23 5.05 -19.02
N LEU A 10 12.76 6.08 -18.30
CA LEU A 10 12.34 5.98 -16.90
C LEU A 10 11.39 4.80 -16.82
N THR A 11 11.94 3.65 -16.44
CA THR A 11 11.24 2.38 -16.41
C THR A 11 10.27 2.51 -15.25
N VAL A 12 8.98 2.58 -15.55
CA VAL A 12 7.90 2.56 -14.56
C VAL A 12 8.19 1.39 -13.60
N ILE A 13 8.62 1.70 -12.38
CA ILE A 13 8.90 0.67 -11.37
C ILE A 13 7.55 0.10 -10.96
N ARG A 14 7.15 -1.01 -11.59
CA ARG A 14 5.95 -1.76 -11.18
C ARG A 14 6.21 -2.33 -9.79
N LEU A 15 5.54 -1.77 -8.79
CA LEU A 15 5.55 -2.30 -7.44
C LEU A 15 4.65 -3.54 -7.39
N ALA A 16 5.25 -4.72 -7.17
CA ALA A 16 4.51 -5.96 -7.03
C ALA A 16 3.69 -5.96 -5.72
N PRO A 17 2.42 -6.43 -5.74
CA PRO A 17 1.57 -6.47 -4.54
C PRO A 17 2.23 -7.16 -3.35
N ASP A 18 2.93 -8.28 -3.55
CA ASP A 18 3.58 -9.02 -2.45
C ASP A 18 4.65 -8.21 -1.72
N ALA A 19 5.37 -7.33 -2.43
CA ALA A 19 6.34 -6.44 -1.82
C ALA A 19 5.64 -5.38 -0.94
N ILE A 20 4.53 -4.81 -1.44
CA ILE A 20 3.73 -3.83 -0.69
C ILE A 20 3.09 -4.48 0.53
N ILE A 21 2.57 -5.71 0.41
CA ILE A 21 2.01 -6.48 1.54
C ILE A 21 3.04 -6.58 2.66
N LYS A 22 4.28 -7.00 2.33
CA LYS A 22 5.34 -7.14 3.32
C LYS A 22 5.64 -5.82 4.05
N VAL A 23 5.69 -4.72 3.31
CA VAL A 23 5.94 -3.37 3.86
C VAL A 23 4.78 -2.95 4.78
N LEU A 24 3.53 -3.07 4.32
CA LEU A 24 2.36 -2.70 5.10
C LEU A 24 2.20 -3.55 6.36
N THR A 25 2.32 -4.88 6.27
CA THR A 25 2.26 -5.76 7.45
C THR A 25 3.33 -5.38 8.46
N THR A 26 4.57 -5.12 8.00
CA THR A 26 5.66 -4.70 8.90
C THR A 26 5.34 -3.38 9.61
N PHE A 27 4.79 -2.40 8.90
CA PHE A 27 4.40 -1.12 9.48
C PHE A 27 3.26 -1.27 10.50
N ILE A 28 2.22 -2.04 10.15
CA ILE A 28 1.05 -2.27 11.01
C ILE A 28 1.48 -2.99 12.29
N ASP A 29 2.28 -4.05 12.16
CA ASP A 29 2.77 -4.82 13.31
C ASP A 29 3.69 -4.01 14.24
N ALA A 30 4.49 -3.09 13.67
CA ALA A 30 5.41 -2.27 14.45
C ALA A 30 4.76 -1.06 15.12
N THR A 31 3.70 -0.51 14.50
CA THR A 31 3.17 0.83 14.85
C THR A 31 1.78 0.77 15.49
N ILE A 32 1.01 -0.27 15.20
CA ILE A 32 -0.41 -0.36 15.53
C ILE A 32 -0.67 -1.57 16.43
N MET A 33 -0.22 -2.76 16.04
CA MET A 33 -0.50 -3.98 16.78
C MET A 33 0.35 -4.14 18.04
N ALA A 34 -0.21 -4.80 19.04
CA ALA A 34 0.58 -5.30 20.16
C ALA A 34 1.47 -6.46 19.68
N ARG A 35 2.70 -6.54 20.21
CA ARG A 35 3.74 -7.53 19.81
C ARG A 35 3.31 -9.00 19.77
N SER A 36 2.18 -9.36 20.37
CA SER A 36 1.69 -10.75 20.46
C SER A 36 0.64 -11.12 19.41
N HIS A 37 0.19 -10.21 18.55
CA HIS A 37 -0.87 -10.47 17.56
C HIS A 37 -0.53 -9.79 16.21
N PRO A 38 0.39 -10.37 15.43
CA PRO A 38 0.70 -9.85 14.10
C PRO A 38 -0.45 -10.08 13.13
N VAL A 39 -0.68 -9.13 12.23
CA VAL A 39 -1.72 -9.22 11.22
C VAL A 39 -1.29 -10.06 10.03
N GLN A 40 -2.19 -10.90 9.50
CA GLN A 40 -1.96 -11.63 8.26
C GLN A 40 -2.47 -10.83 7.04
N PRO A 41 -1.94 -11.09 5.83
CA PRO A 41 -2.31 -10.34 4.63
C PRO A 41 -3.81 -10.33 4.30
N ASP A 42 -4.50 -11.40 4.67
CA ASP A 42 -5.91 -11.66 4.36
C ASP A 42 -6.83 -11.52 5.58
N ASP A 43 -6.28 -11.09 6.73
CA ASP A 43 -7.10 -10.78 7.91
C ASP A 43 -7.99 -9.57 7.64
N ASP A 44 -9.21 -9.63 8.16
CA ASP A 44 -10.11 -8.50 8.22
C ASP A 44 -9.57 -7.50 9.26
N LEU A 45 -9.10 -6.34 8.79
CA LEU A 45 -8.38 -5.38 9.60
C LEU A 45 -9.26 -4.79 10.71
N GLU A 46 -10.53 -4.51 10.41
CA GLU A 46 -11.47 -3.95 11.39
C GLU A 46 -11.73 -4.97 12.50
N LEU A 47 -11.96 -6.25 12.13
CA LEU A 47 -12.11 -7.34 13.11
C LEU A 47 -10.81 -7.61 13.90
N ALA A 48 -9.65 -7.34 13.32
CA ALA A 48 -8.36 -7.40 13.99
C ALA A 48 -8.11 -6.22 14.95
N GLY A 49 -9.03 -5.25 15.02
CA GLY A 49 -8.98 -4.11 15.94
C GLY A 49 -8.31 -2.86 15.35
N LEU A 50 -8.14 -2.77 14.03
CA LEU A 50 -7.83 -1.49 13.40
C LEU A 50 -9.05 -0.58 13.44
N ASP A 51 -8.91 0.53 14.16
CA ASP A 51 -9.90 1.59 14.22
C ASP A 51 -9.59 2.73 13.22
N SER A 52 -10.40 3.78 13.26
CA SER A 52 -10.24 4.96 12.39
C SER A 52 -8.91 5.69 12.58
N MET A 53 -8.33 5.66 13.80
CA MET A 53 -7.03 6.30 14.05
C MET A 53 -5.89 5.46 13.48
N ALA A 54 -5.99 4.14 13.58
CA ALA A 54 -5.07 3.21 12.95
C ALA A 54 -5.12 3.34 11.42
N LEU A 55 -6.32 3.44 10.82
CA LEU A 55 -6.49 3.70 9.39
C LEU A 55 -5.82 5.02 8.97
N LEU A 56 -6.02 6.11 9.71
CA LEU A 56 -5.36 7.39 9.41
C LEU A 56 -3.83 7.27 9.38
N LYS A 57 -3.23 6.53 10.33
CA LYS A 57 -1.77 6.27 10.33
C LYS A 57 -1.33 5.49 9.10
N ILE A 58 -2.12 4.52 8.65
CA ILE A 58 -1.86 3.78 7.41
C ILE A 58 -1.91 4.72 6.21
N LEU A 59 -2.92 5.59 6.11
CA LEU A 59 -3.04 6.54 5.00
C LEU A 59 -1.84 7.49 4.93
N LEU A 60 -1.41 8.04 6.07
CA LEU A 60 -0.21 8.88 6.15
C LEU A 60 1.06 8.11 5.77
N PHE A 61 1.16 6.84 6.18
CA PHE A 61 2.28 5.99 5.78
C PHE A 61 2.27 5.74 4.27
N ILE A 62 1.11 5.47 3.66
CA ILE A 62 0.97 5.26 2.23
C ILE A 62 1.40 6.51 1.46
N GLU A 63 0.98 7.69 1.90
CA GLU A 63 1.38 8.96 1.30
C GLU A 63 2.90 9.16 1.36
N ALA A 64 3.51 8.94 2.52
CA ALA A 64 4.95 9.10 2.71
C ALA A 64 5.78 8.08 1.90
N GLU A 65 5.34 6.83 1.85
CA GLU A 65 6.09 5.72 1.22
C GLU A 65 5.87 5.67 -0.30
N TYR A 66 4.64 5.93 -0.76
CA TYR A 66 4.25 5.76 -2.17
C TYR A 66 3.94 7.08 -2.89
N GLY A 67 4.00 8.22 -2.20
CA GLY A 67 3.94 9.55 -2.82
C GLY A 67 2.58 9.93 -3.37
N PHE A 68 1.49 9.34 -2.86
CA PHE A 68 0.13 9.74 -3.22
C PHE A 68 -0.82 9.63 -2.03
N TRP A 69 -1.80 10.53 -1.98
CA TRP A 69 -2.93 10.44 -1.06
C TRP A 69 -4.03 9.57 -1.66
N MET A 70 -4.57 8.65 -0.85
CA MET A 70 -5.74 7.84 -1.22
C MET A 70 -6.99 8.69 -1.03
N PRO A 71 -7.75 9.01 -2.11
CA PRO A 71 -8.90 9.89 -2.01
C PRO A 71 -10.07 9.19 -1.29
N ASP A 72 -10.96 9.98 -0.69
CA ASP A 72 -12.05 9.47 0.14
C ASP A 72 -12.97 8.50 -0.61
N GLU A 73 -13.20 8.73 -1.91
CA GLU A 73 -13.99 7.82 -2.76
C GLU A 73 -13.38 6.42 -2.91
N ASP A 74 -12.07 6.27 -2.70
CA ASP A 74 -11.38 4.99 -2.76
C ASP A 74 -11.34 4.29 -1.39
N LEU A 75 -11.73 4.95 -0.29
CA LEU A 75 -11.81 4.39 1.06
C LEU A 75 -13.04 3.49 1.25
N VAL A 76 -13.21 2.54 0.34
CA VAL A 76 -14.27 1.53 0.34
C VAL A 76 -13.75 0.20 0.88
N GLU A 77 -14.66 -0.64 1.38
CA GLU A 77 -14.34 -1.94 1.97
C GLU A 77 -13.42 -2.76 1.05
N GLU A 78 -13.68 -2.77 -0.24
CA GLU A 78 -12.92 -3.52 -1.24
C GLU A 78 -11.43 -3.15 -1.30
N ASN A 79 -11.06 -1.91 -0.95
CA ASN A 79 -9.67 -1.45 -0.98
C ASN A 79 -9.01 -1.49 0.40
N ILE A 80 -9.77 -1.43 1.50
CA ILE A 80 -9.19 -1.24 2.85
C ILE A 80 -9.39 -2.42 3.81
N ARG A 81 -10.22 -3.41 3.44
CA ARG A 81 -10.59 -4.51 4.35
C ARG A 81 -9.42 -5.37 4.80
N THR A 82 -8.44 -5.59 3.93
CA THR A 82 -7.27 -6.44 4.21
C THR A 82 -5.99 -5.74 3.75
N VAL A 83 -4.83 -6.18 4.27
CA VAL A 83 -3.53 -5.68 3.79
C VAL A 83 -3.34 -6.00 2.30
N ARG A 84 -3.82 -7.17 1.84
CA ARG A 84 -3.79 -7.54 0.42
C ARG A 84 -4.62 -6.60 -0.45
N ALA A 85 -5.80 -6.19 0.02
CA ALA A 85 -6.64 -5.22 -0.68
C ALA A 85 -5.91 -3.89 -0.86
N LEU A 86 -5.35 -3.35 0.23
CA LEU A 86 -4.57 -2.11 0.21
C LEU A 86 -3.38 -2.21 -0.76
N ALA A 87 -2.63 -3.31 -0.69
CA ALA A 87 -1.48 -3.54 -1.55
C ALA A 87 -1.85 -3.63 -3.03
N THR A 88 -3.00 -4.25 -3.34
CA THR A 88 -3.52 -4.35 -4.71
C THR A 88 -3.92 -2.97 -5.24
N TYR A 89 -4.60 -2.17 -4.42
CA TYR A 89 -4.95 -0.80 -4.73
C TYR A 89 -3.70 0.06 -5.03
N ILE A 90 -2.70 0.03 -4.14
CA ILE A 90 -1.45 0.79 -4.29
C ILE A 90 -0.70 0.37 -5.56
N SER A 91 -0.58 -0.95 -5.81
CA SER A 91 0.10 -1.49 -7.00
C SER A 91 -0.57 -1.04 -8.30
N ARG A 92 -1.91 -1.07 -8.35
CA ARG A 92 -2.70 -0.57 -9.48
C ARG A 92 -2.43 0.93 -9.70
N ARG A 93 -2.59 1.74 -8.65
CA ARG A 93 -2.44 3.20 -8.74
C ARG A 93 -1.05 3.64 -9.18
N ARG A 94 0.00 2.95 -8.73
CA ARG A 94 1.40 3.20 -9.14
C ARG A 94 1.73 2.72 -10.55
N SER A 95 0.92 1.84 -11.13
CA SER A 95 1.06 1.40 -12.52
C SER A 95 0.37 2.31 -13.52
N GLU A 96 -0.57 3.15 -13.05
CA GLU A 96 -1.34 4.11 -13.85
C GLU A 96 -0.70 5.51 -13.91
N SER A 97 0.35 5.75 -13.12
CA SER A 97 1.14 7.00 -13.06
C SER A 97 2.47 6.87 -13.80
#